data_AF-A0AAF0URZ8-F1
#
_entry.id   AF-A0AAF0URZ8-F1
#
_cell.length_a   1.000
_cell.length_b   1.000
_cell.length_c   1.000
_cell.angle_alpha   90.00
_cell.angle_beta   90.00
_cell.angle_gamma   90.00
#
_symmetry.space_group_name_H-M   'P 1'
#
loop_
_entity.id
_entity.type
_entity.pdbx_description
1 polymer ?
#
loop_
_entity_poly.entity_id
_entity_poly.type
_entity_poly.pdbx_seq_one_letter_code
_entity_poly.pdbx_strand_id
1 'polypeptide(L)'
;MIGLNYGRTQQYDSSKYDRERDVQAFDDSKAGVKRLLDAGVTRLSRIFIHNQYVAKIKSDSEIVTNFSIPVIDFESLGKSATQWADIVRGIKDACEKWGFF
;
A
#
# COMPACT_ATOMS: atom_id res chain seq x y z
N MET A 1 3.14 42.84 19.36
CA MET A 1 2.69 42.41 18.02
C MET A 1 3.85 41.73 17.34
N ILE A 2 3.81 40.40 17.21
CA ILE A 2 4.83 39.60 16.53
C ILE A 2 4.27 39.19 15.17
N GLY A 3 4.82 39.76 14.10
CA GLY A 3 4.38 39.50 12.73
C GLY A 3 4.79 38.11 12.28
N LEU A 4 3.80 37.31 11.86
CA LEU A 4 4.00 35.99 11.28
C LEU A 4 4.60 36.13 9.88
N ASN A 5 5.86 35.74 9.73
CA ASN A 5 6.53 35.65 8.44
C ASN A 5 6.07 34.37 7.73
N TYR A 6 5.02 34.47 6.92
CA TYR A 6 4.61 33.46 5.95
C TYR A 6 5.67 33.41 4.83
N GLY A 7 6.81 32.81 5.13
CA GLY A 7 7.95 32.70 4.24
C GLY A 7 7.73 31.66 3.15
N ARG A 8 7.56 32.16 1.91
CA ARG A 8 8.01 31.55 0.64
C ARG A 8 7.55 30.11 0.36
N THR A 9 6.45 29.99 -0.40
CA THR A 9 6.27 28.87 -1.32
C THR A 9 7.40 28.86 -2.35
N GLN A 10 8.34 27.91 -2.22
CA GLN A 10 9.18 27.56 -3.36
C GLN A 10 8.30 26.88 -4.40
N GLN A 11 8.12 27.59 -5.52
CA GLN A 11 7.62 27.07 -6.77
C GLN A 11 8.66 26.04 -7.24
N TYR A 12 8.38 24.74 -7.04
CA TYR A 12 9.32 23.68 -7.38
C TYR A 12 9.32 23.53 -8.91
N ASP A 13 10.44 23.90 -9.53
CA ASP A 13 10.68 23.81 -10.96
C ASP A 13 10.45 22.37 -11.46
N SER A 14 9.46 22.18 -12.32
CA SER A 14 9.08 20.87 -12.86
C SER A 14 10.10 20.30 -13.84
N SER A 15 11.11 21.08 -14.24
CA SER A 15 12.10 20.69 -15.25
C SER A 15 13.20 19.74 -14.75
N LYS A 16 13.34 19.53 -13.43
CA LYS A 16 14.36 18.60 -12.88
C LYS A 16 13.93 17.96 -11.56
N TYR A 17 12.91 17.10 -11.60
CA TYR A 17 12.64 16.21 -10.47
C TYR A 17 13.76 15.18 -10.33
N ASP A 18 14.56 15.33 -9.29
CA ASP A 18 15.60 14.37 -8.93
C ASP A 18 15.08 13.44 -7.82
N ARG A 19 14.47 12.33 -8.24
CA ARG A 19 13.87 11.36 -7.30
C ARG A 19 14.91 10.77 -6.35
N GLU A 20 16.14 10.53 -6.81
CA GLU A 20 17.19 9.91 -6.01
C GLU A 20 17.58 10.81 -4.84
N ARG A 21 17.74 12.12 -5.09
CA ARG A 21 18.04 13.08 -4.04
C ARG A 21 16.92 13.23 -3.02
N ASP A 22 15.66 13.28 -3.47
CA ASP A 22 14.52 13.39 -2.56
C ASP A 22 14.35 12.12 -1.70
N VAL A 23 14.63 10.92 -2.25
CA VAL A 23 14.65 9.66 -1.48
C VAL A 23 15.77 9.68 -0.46
N GLN A 24 16.98 10.04 -0.86
CA GLN A 24 18.12 10.12 0.05
C GLN A 24 17.87 11.07 1.22
N ALA A 25 17.35 12.29 0.95
CA ALA A 25 17.05 13.26 1.99
C ALA A 25 15.98 12.76 2.98
N PHE A 26 14.98 12.01 2.49
CA PHE A 26 13.99 11.38 3.36
C PHE A 26 14.61 10.27 4.21
N ASP A 27 15.41 9.38 3.62
CA ASP A 27 16.06 8.29 4.33
C ASP A 27 17.10 8.78 5.35
N ASP A 28 17.81 9.88 5.06
CA ASP A 28 18.77 10.52 5.96
C ASP A 28 18.09 11.17 7.17
N SER A 29 16.84 11.59 7.03
CA SER A 29 16.07 12.13 8.17
C SER A 29 15.81 11.07 9.26
N LYS A 30 15.92 9.77 8.92
CA LYS A 30 15.61 8.61 9.76
C LYS A 30 14.25 8.71 10.47
N ALA A 31 13.36 9.53 9.91
CA ALA A 31 12.07 9.87 10.49
C ALA A 31 11.03 8.75 10.36
N GLY A 32 11.16 7.95 9.30
CA GLY A 32 10.10 7.03 8.87
C GLY A 32 8.84 7.75 8.39
N VAL A 33 7.92 7.00 7.77
CA VAL A 33 6.68 7.57 7.21
C VAL A 33 5.67 7.98 8.29
N LYS A 34 5.67 7.32 9.46
CA LYS A 34 4.79 7.67 10.58
C LYS A 34 4.97 9.12 11.01
N ARG A 35 6.21 9.63 11.02
CA ARG A 35 6.51 11.01 11.42
C ARG A 35 5.93 12.05 10.47
N LEU A 36 5.66 11.70 9.20
CA LEU A 36 4.97 12.61 8.28
C LEU A 36 3.56 12.91 8.77
N LEU A 37 2.85 11.88 9.23
CA LEU A 37 1.52 12.02 9.84
C LEU A 37 1.61 12.81 11.14
N ASP A 38 2.53 12.43 12.04
CA ASP A 38 2.69 13.07 13.35
C ASP A 38 3.08 14.56 13.23
N ALA A 39 3.81 14.95 12.17
CA ALA A 39 4.22 16.31 11.90
C ALA A 39 3.13 17.17 11.22
N GLY A 40 1.98 16.59 10.86
CA GLY A 40 0.87 17.31 10.24
C GLY A 40 1.20 17.91 8.88
N VAL A 41 2.04 17.24 8.07
CA VAL A 41 2.43 17.76 6.76
C VAL A 41 1.21 17.93 5.85
N THR A 42 1.07 19.10 5.23
CA THR A 42 -0.05 19.41 4.33
C THR A 42 0.24 19.08 2.86
N ARG A 43 1.50 18.78 2.54
CA ARG A 43 1.95 18.39 1.20
C ARG A 43 2.89 17.19 1.29
N LEU A 44 2.55 16.15 0.54
CA LEU A 44 3.34 14.92 0.47
C LEU A 44 4.52 15.08 -0.51
N SER A 45 5.69 14.53 -0.17
CA SER A 45 6.84 14.47 -1.08
C SER A 45 6.51 13.64 -2.33
N ARG A 46 7.05 14.05 -3.49
CA ARG A 46 6.80 13.38 -4.79
C ARG A 46 7.28 11.93 -4.82
N ILE A 47 8.20 11.53 -3.94
CA ILE A 47 8.67 10.13 -3.84
C ILE A 47 7.56 9.15 -3.46
N PHE A 48 6.51 9.64 -2.78
CA PHE A 48 5.33 8.87 -2.40
C PHE A 48 4.19 8.97 -3.42
N ILE A 49 4.33 9.79 -4.46
CA ILE A 49 3.31 9.98 -5.48
C ILE A 49 3.59 9.01 -6.62
N HIS A 50 2.76 7.99 -6.73
CA HIS A 50 2.83 7.04 -7.84
C HIS A 50 1.92 7.49 -9.00
N ASN A 51 2.50 8.17 -9.99
CA ASN A 51 1.79 8.85 -11.08
C ASN A 51 1.13 7.91 -12.11
N GLN A 52 1.47 6.62 -12.11
CA GLN A 52 1.14 5.70 -13.20
C GLN A 52 0.06 4.64 -12.88
N TYR A 53 -0.55 4.68 -11.68
CA TYR A 53 -1.53 3.65 -11.28
C TYR A 53 -2.94 4.18 -10.93
N VAL A 54 -3.09 5.48 -10.66
CA VAL A 54 -4.40 6.06 -10.27
C VAL A 54 -5.34 6.25 -11.48
N ALA A 55 -4.82 6.18 -12.71
CA ALA A 55 -5.66 6.30 -13.91
C ALA A 55 -6.36 4.99 -14.32
N LYS A 56 -5.91 3.82 -13.82
CA LYS A 56 -6.46 2.51 -14.23
C LYS A 56 -7.33 1.84 -13.17
N ILE A 57 -7.16 2.19 -11.91
CA ILE A 57 -8.19 1.91 -10.91
C ILE A 57 -9.21 3.04 -11.04
N LYS A 58 -10.06 2.96 -12.08
CA LYS A 58 -11.42 3.41 -11.85
C LYS A 58 -11.82 2.68 -10.57
N SER A 59 -12.14 3.43 -9.52
CA SER A 59 -12.88 2.88 -8.40
C SER A 59 -14.11 2.26 -9.02
N ASP A 60 -14.02 0.97 -9.33
CA ASP A 60 -15.13 0.12 -9.72
C ASP A 60 -15.98 -0.02 -8.46
N SER A 61 -16.62 1.09 -8.10
CA SER A 61 -17.69 1.16 -7.13
C SER A 61 -18.88 0.30 -7.58
N GLU A 62 -18.82 -0.30 -8.78
CA GLU A 62 -19.87 -1.11 -9.39
C GLU A 62 -19.38 -2.46 -9.95
N ILE A 63 -18.10 -2.86 -9.80
CA ILE A 63 -17.75 -4.26 -10.06
C ILE A 63 -17.91 -5.02 -8.74
N VAL A 64 -19.17 -5.35 -8.42
CA VAL A 64 -19.51 -6.47 -7.53
C VAL A 64 -19.15 -7.75 -8.28
N THR A 65 -17.86 -7.99 -8.42
CA THR A 65 -17.41 -9.33 -8.73
C THR A 65 -17.50 -10.12 -7.43
N ASN A 66 -18.20 -11.25 -7.46
CA ASN A 66 -18.26 -12.20 -6.35
C ASN A 66 -16.92 -12.94 -6.17
N PHE A 67 -15.80 -12.21 -6.20
CA PHE A 67 -14.49 -12.73 -5.90
C PHE A 67 -14.28 -12.66 -4.39
N SER A 68 -14.31 -13.83 -3.75
CA SER A 68 -13.88 -13.99 -2.36
C SER A 68 -12.52 -14.65 -2.34
N ILE A 69 -11.61 -14.08 -1.56
CA ILE A 69 -10.35 -14.74 -1.21
C ILE A 69 -10.70 -16.04 -0.48
N PRO A 70 -10.05 -17.18 -0.81
CA PRO A 70 -10.29 -18.43 -0.11
C PRO A 70 -9.90 -18.29 1.36
N VAL A 71 -10.71 -18.84 2.26
CA VAL A 71 -10.36 -19.01 3.67
C VAL A 71 -10.40 -20.51 3.95
N ILE A 72 -9.32 -21.04 4.52
CA ILE A 72 -9.19 -22.47 4.78
C ILE A 72 -9.10 -22.69 6.29
N ASP A 73 -10.11 -23.35 6.83
CA ASP A 73 -10.17 -23.70 8.25
C ASP A 73 -9.35 -24.97 8.53
N PHE A 74 -8.37 -24.85 9.42
CA PHE A 74 -7.48 -25.93 9.83
C PHE A 74 -7.92 -26.58 11.15
N GLU A 75 -9.02 -26.15 11.77
CA GLU A 75 -9.49 -26.69 13.05
C GLU A 75 -9.81 -28.20 12.99
N SER A 76 -10.11 -28.72 11.80
CA SER A 76 -10.35 -30.16 11.58
C SER A 76 -9.10 -30.98 11.27
N LEU A 77 -7.91 -30.39 11.36
CA LEU A 77 -6.65 -31.07 11.08
C LEU A 77 -6.43 -32.22 12.07
N GLY A 78 -6.21 -33.42 11.54
CA GLY A 78 -5.97 -34.64 12.34
C GLY A 78 -7.22 -35.33 12.90
N LYS A 79 -8.42 -34.83 12.63
CA LYS A 79 -9.68 -35.47 13.07
C LYS A 79 -10.11 -36.63 12.15
N SER A 80 -9.77 -36.60 10.84
CA SER A 80 -9.88 -37.75 9.93
C SER A 80 -8.97 -37.60 8.69
N ALA A 81 -8.70 -38.73 8.02
CA ALA A 81 -7.96 -38.72 6.74
C ALA A 81 -8.69 -37.93 5.65
N THR A 82 -10.03 -37.97 5.63
CA THR A 82 -10.86 -37.24 4.68
C THR A 82 -10.75 -35.72 4.90
N GLN A 83 -10.86 -35.27 6.15
CA GLN A 83 -10.74 -33.84 6.48
C GLN A 83 -9.34 -33.31 6.15
N TRP A 84 -8.29 -34.12 6.38
CA TRP A 84 -6.94 -33.74 5.99
C TRP A 84 -6.79 -33.60 4.46
N ALA A 85 -7.37 -34.52 3.69
CA ALA A 85 -7.39 -34.43 2.23
C ALA A 85 -8.16 -33.18 1.74
N ASP A 86 -9.24 -32.81 2.41
CA ASP A 86 -10.01 -31.61 2.10
C ASP A 86 -9.21 -30.33 2.34
N ILE A 87 -8.48 -30.23 3.46
CA ILE A 87 -7.59 -29.11 3.75
C ILE A 87 -6.48 -29.01 2.70
N VAL A 88 -5.80 -30.12 2.39
CA VAL A 88 -4.73 -30.15 1.38
C VAL A 88 -5.24 -29.72 0.01
N ARG A 89 -6.43 -30.18 -0.37
CA ARG A 89 -7.09 -29.76 -1.61
C ARG A 89 -7.40 -28.26 -1.61
N GLY A 90 -7.91 -27.72 -0.50
CA GLY A 90 -8.16 -26.29 -0.35
C GLY A 90 -6.88 -25.45 -0.55
N ILE A 91 -5.77 -25.87 0.07
CA ILE A 91 -4.47 -25.17 -0.04
C ILE A 91 -4.00 -25.19 -1.49
N LYS A 92 -4.02 -26.36 -2.13
CA LYS A 92 -3.62 -26.51 -3.52
C LYS A 92 -4.42 -25.58 -4.44
N ASP A 93 -5.74 -25.63 -4.32
CA ASP A 93 -6.65 -24.83 -5.14
C ASP A 93 -6.43 -23.33 -4.95
N ALA A 94 -6.21 -22.88 -3.71
CA ALA A 94 -5.93 -21.49 -3.42
C ALA A 94 -4.58 -21.03 -3.99
N CYS A 95 -3.52 -21.83 -3.82
CA CYS A 95 -2.22 -21.54 -4.41
C CYS A 95 -2.27 -21.45 -5.94
N GLU A 96 -2.97 -22.38 -6.60
CA GLU A 96 -3.05 -22.42 -8.06
C GLU A 96 -3.90 -21.29 -8.65
N LYS A 97 -5.03 -20.95 -8.02
CA LYS A 97 -6.00 -19.98 -8.56
C LYS A 97 -5.74 -18.55 -8.09
N TRP A 98 -5.25 -18.37 -6.86
CA TRP A 98 -5.10 -17.07 -6.20
C TRP A 98 -3.66 -16.74 -5.87
N GLY A 99 -2.84 -17.73 -5.54
CA GLY A 99 -1.48 -17.55 -5.02
C GLY A 99 -1.45 -17.10 -3.56
N PHE A 100 -2.61 -16.95 -2.91
CA PHE A 100 -2.76 -16.62 -1.49
C PHE A 100 -4.14 -17.07 -0.97
N PHE A 101 -4.26 -17.22 0.35
CA PHE A 101 -5.47 -17.49 1.13
C PHE A 101 -5.24 -17.06 2.58
#